data_AF-A0A9E5TJM8-F1
#
_entry.id   AF-A0A9E5TJM8-F1
#
_cell.length_a   1.000
_cell.length_b   1.000
_cell.length_c   1.000
_cell.angle_alpha   90.00
_cell.angle_beta   90.00
_cell.angle_gamma   90.00
#
_symmetry.space_group_name_H-M   'P 1'
#
loop_
_entity.id
_entity.type
_entity.pdbx_description
1 polymer ?
#
loop_
_entity_poly.entity_id
_entity_poly.type
_entity_poly.pdbx_seq_one_letter_code
_entity_poly.pdbx_strand_id
1 'polypeptide(L)' 'MKVIERDRLRCRGCAGPIEEVHHIIFRSQGGKDEEANLVGL' A
#
# COMPACT_ATOMS: atom_id res chain seq x y z
N MET A 1 -2.00 9.58 3.03
CA MET A 1 -3.47 9.36 3.16
C MET A 1 -4.12 8.82 1.89
N LYS A 2 -3.77 9.27 0.67
CA LYS A 2 -4.41 8.81 -0.58
C LYS A 2 -4.49 7.28 -0.78
N VAL A 3 -3.43 6.55 -0.41
CA VAL A 3 -3.37 5.07 -0.54
C VAL A 3 -4.43 4.37 0.31
N ILE A 4 -4.58 4.78 1.58
CA ILE A 4 -5.54 4.18 2.53
C ILE A 4 -6.99 4.44 2.08
N GLU A 5 -7.26 5.65 1.59
CA GLU A 5 -8.57 6.03 1.06
C GLU A 5 -8.91 5.27 -0.24
N ARG A 6 -7.95 5.17 -1.17
CA ARG A 6 -8.05 4.37 -2.40
C ARG A 6 -8.38 2.91 -2.08
N ASP A 7 -7.71 2.37 -1.05
CA ASP A 7 -7.88 0.99 -0.60
C ASP A 7 -9.10 0.81 0.33
N ARG A 8 -9.89 1.87 0.54
CA ARG A 8 -11.15 1.87 1.30
C ARG A 8 -10.98 1.36 2.72
N LEU A 9 -9.85 1.68 3.36
CA LEU A 9 -9.52 1.20 4.72
C LEU A 9 -9.42 -0.33 4.82
N ARG A 10 -9.24 -1.05 3.70
CA ARG A 10 -9.15 -2.51 3.68
C ARG A 10 -7.85 -3.01 3.06
N CYS A 11 -7.23 -3.98 3.75
CA CYS A 11 -6.08 -4.73 3.26
C CYS A 11 -6.36 -5.28 1.86
N ARG A 12 -5.44 -5.05 0.93
CA ARG A 12 -5.56 -5.57 -0.44
C ARG A 12 -5.20 -7.05 -0.57
N GLY A 13 -4.59 -7.65 0.45
CA GLY A 13 -4.26 -9.08 0.51
C GLY A 13 -5.36 -9.95 1.13
N CYS A 14 -5.97 -9.52 2.24
CA CYS A 14 -6.92 -10.34 3.02
C CYS A 14 -8.31 -9.70 3.19
N ALA A 15 -8.52 -8.47 2.73
CA ALA A 15 -9.74 -7.67 2.93
C ALA A 15 -10.07 -7.33 4.41
N GLY A 16 -9.15 -7.58 5.35
CA GLY A 16 -9.23 -7.08 6.73
C GLY A 16 -8.98 -5.57 6.82
N PRO A 17 -8.93 -4.99 8.04
CA PRO A 17 -8.46 -3.62 8.25
C PRO A 17 -7.02 -3.43 7.76
N ILE A 18 -6.66 -2.23 7.30
CA ILE A 18 -5.26 -1.88 6.99
C ILE A 18 -4.51 -1.64 8.29
N GLU A 19 -3.36 -2.28 8.46
CA GLU A 19 -2.44 -2.05 9.56
C GLU A 19 -1.24 -1.20 9.11
N GLU A 20 -0.81 -1.35 7.86
CA GLU A 20 0.36 -0.64 7.33
C GLU A 20 0.28 -0.37 5.82
N VAL A 21 1.13 0.53 5.34
CA VAL A 21 1.29 0.80 3.91
C VAL A 21 2.64 0.27 3.45
N HIS A 22 2.61 -0.59 2.44
CA HIS A 22 3.76 -1.31 1.92
C HIS A 22 4.11 -0.88 0.49
N HIS A 23 5.40 -0.90 0.15
CA HIS A 23 5.82 -0.76 -1.25
C HIS A 23 5.63 -2.09 -2.00
N ILE A 24 5.00 -2.05 -3.17
CA ILE A 24 4.82 -3.22 -4.06
C ILE A 24 6.18 -3.65 -4.62
N ILE A 25 6.94 -2.69 -5.16
CA ILE A 25 8.36 -2.84 -5.49
C ILE A 25 9.15 -2.29 -4.32
N PHE A 26 10.00 -3.12 -3.69
CA PHE A 26 10.82 -2.69 -2.56
C PHE A 26 11.75 -1.51 -2.92
N ARG A 27 11.98 -0.62 -1.97
CA ARG A 27 12.90 0.51 -2.15
C ARG A 27 14.33 0.05 -2.50
N SER A 28 14.77 -1.07 -1.92
CA SER A 28 16.08 -1.69 -2.24
C SER A 28 16.20 -2.15 -3.69
N GLN A 29 15.08 -2.35 -4.39
CA GLN A 29 15.00 -2.74 -5.79
C GLN A 29 14.68 -1.54 -6.71
N GLY A 30 14.78 -0.30 -6.21
CA GLY A 30 14.47 0.92 -6.96
C GLY A 30 12.99 1.32 -6.92
N GLY A 31 12.19 0.70 -6.06
CA GLY A 31 10.79 1.08 -5.84
C GLY A 31 10.66 2.52 -5.35
N LYS A 32 9.85 3.31 -6.05
CA LYS A 32 9.61 4.72 -5.72
C LYS A 32 8.52 4.88 -4.68
N ASP A 33 8.55 5.99 -3.96
CA ASP A 33 7.51 6.38 -3.00
C ASP A 33 6.34 7.09 -3.72
N GLU A 34 5.77 6.40 -4.70
CA GLU A 34 4.65 6.89 -5.51
C GLU A 34 3.39 6.11 -5.15
N GLU A 35 2.22 6.75 -5.20
CA GLU A 35 0.95 6.12 -4.83
C GLU A 35 0.67 4.82 -5.60
N ALA A 36 1.09 4.75 -6.87
CA ALA A 36 0.98 3.56 -7.70
C ALA A 36 1.84 2.37 -7.23
N ASN A 37 2.89 2.64 -6.44
CA ASN A 37 3.79 1.62 -5.87
C ASN A 37 3.51 1.36 -4.37
N LEU A 38 2.47 1.99 -3.79
CA LEU A 38 2.10 1.82 -2.39
C LEU A 38 0.77 1.07 -2.27
N VAL A 39 0.65 0.19 -1.29
CA VAL A 39 -0.55 -0.62 -1.04
C VAL A 39 -0.84 -0.74 0.45
N GLY A 40 -2.11 -0.64 0.84
CA GLY A 40 -2.54 -0.95 2.20
C GLY A 40 -2.61 -2.46 2.43
N LEU A 41 -1.90 -2.94 3.45
CA LEU A 41 -1.92 -4.31 3.93
C LEU A 41 -2.47 -4.39 5.35
#